data_AF-A0A5S9MA69-F1
#
_entry.id   AF-A0A5S9MA69-F1
#
_cell.length_a   1.000
_cell.length_b   1.000
_cell.length_c   1.000
_cell.angle_alpha   90.00
_cell.angle_beta   90.00
_cell.angle_gamma   90.00
#
_symmetry.space_group_name_H-M   'P 1'
#
loop_
_entity.id
_entity.type
_entity.pdbx_description
1 polymer ?
#
loop_
_entity_poly.entity_id
_entity_poly.type
_entity_poly.pdbx_seq_one_letter_code
_entity_poly.pdbx_strand_id
1 'polypeptide(L)'
;MGGHTYYENGIVLDMTEFRQILAFDPKKKTIRVQSGATWDDIQKYVNPYGLAVKVMQSQNIFTIGGSLSANAHGRDIRYGSLIDTVRSFRLLKANGEIVTVKPGDDLFSAVIGGYGLFGVILDADLSLTKDELYKMETTSLDYDEYTDYFQKHVKHNKEVRMHLARISTKKNKLFERNVCDELFPLFRSKKKTNHIKS
;
A
#
# COMPACT_ATOMS: atom_id res chain seq x y z
N MET A 1 -4.72 11.64 4.61
CA MET A 1 -5.93 10.80 4.63
C MET A 1 -6.01 10.13 5.98
N GLY A 2 -7.18 10.12 6.64
CA GLY A 2 -7.40 9.32 7.85
C GLY A 2 -7.41 10.15 9.14
N GLY A 3 -8.54 10.81 9.40
CA GLY A 3 -8.91 11.37 10.69
C GLY A 3 -10.42 11.32 10.79
N HIS A 4 -10.95 11.11 12.00
CA HIS A 4 -12.38 11.19 12.25
C HIS A 4 -12.70 12.58 12.80
N THR A 5 -13.72 13.22 12.24
CA THR A 5 -14.28 14.44 12.85
C THR A 5 -14.96 14.05 14.14
N TYR A 6 -14.55 14.68 15.25
CA TYR A 6 -15.17 14.47 16.54
C TYR A 6 -16.55 15.13 16.57
N TYR A 7 -17.53 14.38 17.05
CA TYR A 7 -18.87 14.90 17.29
C TYR A 7 -18.96 15.44 18.72
N GLU A 8 -19.71 16.52 18.91
CA GLU A 8 -19.95 17.08 20.24
C GLU A 8 -20.64 16.03 21.13
N ASN A 9 -20.14 15.82 22.35
CA ASN A 9 -20.58 14.74 23.26
C ASN A 9 -20.37 13.31 22.72
N GLY A 10 -19.52 13.13 21.71
CA GLY A 10 -19.11 11.82 21.21
C GLY A 10 -18.09 11.12 22.11
N ILE A 11 -18.02 9.80 22.02
CA ILE A 11 -16.96 9.00 22.64
C ILE A 11 -15.93 8.63 21.58
N VAL A 12 -14.66 8.85 21.89
CA VAL A 12 -13.53 8.42 21.05
C VAL A 12 -12.95 7.14 21.62
N LEU A 13 -12.98 6.07 20.81
CA LEU A 13 -12.28 4.84 21.14
C LEU A 13 -10.85 4.91 20.62
N ASP A 14 -9.90 5.11 21.53
CA ASP A 14 -8.48 5.06 21.19
C ASP A 14 -8.01 3.61 21.05
N MET A 15 -7.70 3.23 19.82
CA MET A 15 -7.23 1.89 19.48
C MET A 15 -5.71 1.79 19.43
N THR A 16 -4.95 2.89 19.61
CA THR A 16 -3.49 2.91 19.35
C THR A 16 -2.67 1.96 20.22
N GLU A 17 -3.15 1.65 21.43
CA GLU A 17 -2.55 0.64 22.30
C GLU A 17 -2.95 -0.81 21.95
N PHE A 18 -3.99 -0.99 21.13
CA PHE A 18 -4.44 -2.29 20.62
C PHE A 18 -3.62 -2.68 19.38
N ARG A 19 -2.33 -2.97 19.57
CA ARG A 19 -1.32 -3.10 18.50
C ARG A 19 -0.49 -4.39 18.53
N GLN A 20 -1.02 -5.45 19.15
CA GLN A 20 -0.33 -6.73 19.23
C GLN A 20 -0.31 -7.45 17.87
N ILE A 21 0.81 -8.13 17.59
CA ILE A 21 0.92 -9.11 16.51
C ILE A 21 0.41 -10.44 17.04
N LEU A 22 -0.70 -10.91 16.50
CA LEU A 22 -1.44 -12.07 17.01
C LEU A 22 -0.98 -13.38 16.36
N ALA A 23 -0.53 -13.33 15.10
CA ALA A 23 0.01 -14.48 14.39
C ALA A 23 0.93 -14.02 13.25
N PHE A 24 1.96 -14.82 12.95
CA PHE A 24 2.87 -14.58 11.84
C PHE A 24 3.38 -15.90 11.26
N ASP A 25 3.30 -16.03 9.93
CA ASP A 25 3.85 -17.18 9.20
C ASP A 25 4.74 -16.64 8.05
N PRO A 26 6.08 -16.68 8.20
CA PRO A 26 6.99 -16.16 7.18
C PRO A 26 7.00 -17.02 5.91
N LYS A 27 6.66 -18.31 5.99
CA LYS A 27 6.61 -19.20 4.82
C LYS A 27 5.39 -18.89 3.97
N LYS A 28 4.24 -18.69 4.61
CA LYS A 28 2.99 -18.28 3.94
C LYS A 28 2.94 -16.79 3.62
N LYS A 29 3.85 -16.00 4.21
CA LYS A 29 3.91 -14.53 4.10
C LYS A 29 2.60 -13.90 4.58
N THR A 30 2.16 -14.30 5.76
CA THR A 30 0.91 -13.79 6.36
C THR A 30 1.16 -13.28 7.76
N ILE A 31 0.48 -12.22 8.14
CA ILE A 31 0.53 -11.64 9.48
C ILE A 31 -0.88 -11.25 9.92
N ARG A 32 -1.27 -11.64 11.13
CA ARG A 32 -2.46 -11.12 11.80
C ARG A 32 -2.05 -10.15 12.89
N VAL A 33 -2.61 -8.95 12.83
CA VAL A 33 -2.24 -7.83 13.70
C VAL A 33 -3.46 -7.03 14.11
N GLN A 34 -3.46 -6.55 15.35
CA GLN A 34 -4.51 -5.68 15.87
C GLN A 34 -4.53 -4.33 15.13
N SER A 35 -5.73 -3.74 15.02
CA SER A 35 -6.01 -2.59 14.17
C SER A 35 -5.33 -1.29 14.62
N GLY A 36 -4.87 -1.21 15.86
CA GLY A 36 -4.10 -0.11 16.41
C GLY A 36 -2.63 -0.07 15.98
N ALA A 37 -2.08 -1.19 15.51
CA ALA A 37 -0.70 -1.23 15.03
C ALA A 37 -0.52 -0.32 13.82
N THR A 38 0.68 0.19 13.63
CA THR A 38 1.07 0.98 12.46
C THR A 38 1.73 0.12 11.40
N TRP A 39 1.86 0.65 10.18
CA TRP A 39 2.68 0.01 9.15
C TRP A 39 4.14 -0.11 9.56
N ASP A 40 4.67 0.85 10.32
CA ASP A 40 6.02 0.81 10.88
C ASP A 40 6.20 -0.36 11.85
N ASP A 41 5.22 -0.61 12.72
CA ASP A 41 5.24 -1.76 13.64
C ASP A 41 5.34 -3.09 12.87
N ILE A 42 4.51 -3.26 11.84
CA ILE A 42 4.55 -4.45 10.98
C ILE A 42 5.89 -4.56 10.27
N GLN A 43 6.33 -3.48 9.61
CA GLN A 43 7.53 -3.52 8.78
C GLN A 43 8.78 -3.82 9.61
N LYS A 44 8.93 -3.20 10.78
CA LYS A 44 10.01 -3.52 11.73
C LYS A 44 10.01 -4.99 12.15
N TYR A 45 8.83 -5.55 12.41
CA TYR A 45 8.70 -6.94 12.82
C TYR A 45 9.07 -7.93 11.71
N VAL A 46 8.68 -7.65 10.46
CA VAL A 46 8.88 -8.58 9.33
C VAL A 46 10.22 -8.43 8.62
N ASN A 47 10.92 -7.29 8.82
CA ASN A 47 12.24 -7.00 8.24
C ASN A 47 13.27 -8.13 8.43
N PRO A 48 13.46 -8.72 9.63
CA PRO A 48 14.43 -9.80 9.84
C PRO A 48 14.14 -11.07 9.00
N TYR A 49 12.93 -11.20 8.47
CA TYR A 49 12.50 -12.34 7.67
C TYR A 49 12.58 -12.07 6.16
N GLY A 50 13.09 -10.92 5.73
CA GLY A 50 13.17 -10.53 4.32
C GLY A 50 11.80 -10.34 3.67
N LEU A 51 10.82 -9.90 4.46
CA LEU A 51 9.45 -9.64 4.04
C LEU A 51 9.11 -8.16 4.16
N ALA A 52 8.11 -7.72 3.40
CA ALA A 52 7.62 -6.36 3.41
C ALA A 52 6.09 -6.30 3.32
N VAL A 53 5.53 -5.17 3.79
CA VAL A 53 4.13 -4.82 3.56
C VAL A 53 3.87 -4.67 2.07
N LYS A 54 2.78 -5.26 1.58
CA LYS A 54 2.49 -5.35 0.15
C LYS A 54 1.92 -4.04 -0.43
N VAL A 55 1.02 -3.38 0.30
CA VAL A 55 0.41 -2.09 -0.07
C VAL A 55 0.24 -1.26 1.21
N MET A 56 0.69 0.00 1.17
CA MET A 56 0.48 0.99 2.23
C MET A 56 0.58 2.41 1.67
N GLN A 57 0.15 3.40 2.45
CA GLN A 57 0.40 4.82 2.18
C GLN A 57 1.91 5.12 2.14
N SER A 58 2.30 6.24 1.53
CA SER A 58 3.70 6.70 1.49
C SER A 58 4.32 6.87 2.88
N GLN A 59 3.53 7.21 3.89
CA GLN A 59 3.95 7.29 5.29
C GLN A 59 3.47 6.06 6.06
N ASN A 60 4.34 5.53 6.91
CA ASN A 60 4.10 4.28 7.65
C ASN A 60 3.54 4.48 9.07
N ILE A 61 3.23 5.72 9.46
CA ILE A 61 2.74 6.07 10.80
C ILE A 61 1.24 5.79 11.01
N PHE A 62 0.50 5.44 9.95
CA PHE A 62 -0.94 5.21 10.03
C PHE A 62 -1.25 3.84 10.63
N THR A 63 -2.32 3.78 11.43
CA THR A 63 -2.81 2.52 11.98
C THR A 63 -3.45 1.63 10.91
N ILE A 64 -3.47 0.31 11.14
CA ILE A 64 -4.05 -0.66 10.21
C ILE A 64 -5.56 -0.42 10.07
N GLY A 65 -6.27 -0.21 11.19
CA GLY A 65 -7.71 0.05 11.19
C GLY A 65 -8.08 1.29 10.39
N GLY A 66 -7.35 2.40 10.57
CA GLY A 66 -7.58 3.63 9.81
C GLY A 66 -7.28 3.45 8.32
N SER A 67 -6.20 2.73 8.01
CA SER A 67 -5.79 2.48 6.62
C SER A 67 -6.78 1.58 5.87
N LEU A 68 -7.32 0.55 6.53
CA LEU A 68 -8.40 -0.29 5.99
C LEU A 68 -9.70 0.49 5.83
N SER A 69 -10.06 1.30 6.82
CA SER A 69 -11.29 2.11 6.78
C SER A 69 -11.31 3.11 5.63
N ALA A 70 -10.14 3.58 5.17
CA ALA A 70 -9.99 4.47 4.02
C ALA A 70 -9.66 3.74 2.71
N ASN A 71 -9.57 2.40 2.71
CA ASN A 71 -9.06 1.59 1.61
C ASN A 71 -7.79 2.19 0.98
N ALA A 72 -6.80 2.48 1.82
CA ALA A 72 -5.56 3.14 1.41
C ALA A 72 -4.86 2.42 0.25
N HIS A 73 -4.02 3.14 -0.50
CA HIS A 73 -3.25 2.56 -1.59
C HIS A 73 -1.83 3.12 -1.62
N GLY A 74 -0.95 2.38 -2.29
CA GLY A 74 0.45 2.76 -2.50
C GLY A 74 0.68 3.32 -3.90
N ARG A 75 1.96 3.29 -4.31
CA ARG A 75 2.43 3.68 -5.64
C ARG A 75 2.88 2.50 -6.50
N ASP A 76 2.83 1.29 -5.96
CA ASP A 76 3.22 0.08 -6.68
C ASP A 76 2.16 -0.23 -7.73
N ILE A 77 2.52 -0.14 -9.00
CA ILE A 77 1.57 -0.28 -10.12
C ILE A 77 1.11 -1.73 -10.35
N ARG A 78 1.74 -2.70 -9.68
CA ARG A 78 1.39 -4.12 -9.77
C ARG A 78 0.23 -4.50 -8.85
N TYR A 79 -0.04 -3.67 -7.85
CA TYR A 79 -1.06 -3.91 -6.84
C TYR A 79 -2.13 -2.84 -6.91
N GLY A 80 -3.37 -3.21 -6.60
CA GLY A 80 -4.45 -2.24 -6.42
C GLY A 80 -4.35 -1.56 -5.05
N SER A 81 -5.49 -1.39 -4.40
CA SER A 81 -5.53 -0.81 -3.06
C SER A 81 -5.29 -1.87 -1.98
N LEU A 82 -5.27 -1.43 -0.73
CA LEU A 82 -4.99 -2.26 0.43
C LEU A 82 -5.95 -3.45 0.56
N ILE A 83 -7.20 -3.32 0.10
CA ILE A 83 -8.20 -4.39 0.10
C ILE A 83 -7.69 -5.69 -0.53
N ASP A 84 -6.88 -5.62 -1.58
CA ASP A 84 -6.31 -6.76 -2.31
C ASP A 84 -5.27 -7.55 -1.50
N THR A 85 -4.88 -7.03 -0.33
CA THR A 85 -3.89 -7.63 0.56
C THR A 85 -4.54 -8.29 1.78
N VAL A 86 -5.81 -7.99 2.05
CA VAL A 86 -6.55 -8.44 3.23
C VAL A 86 -7.13 -9.82 3.00
N ARG A 87 -6.83 -10.75 3.90
CA ARG A 87 -7.30 -12.13 3.86
C ARG A 87 -8.58 -12.30 4.68
N SER A 88 -8.67 -11.58 5.80
CA SER A 88 -9.86 -11.47 6.65
C SER A 88 -9.62 -10.42 7.73
N PHE A 89 -10.68 -9.99 8.39
CA PHE A 89 -10.60 -9.15 9.59
C PHE A 89 -11.72 -9.49 10.58
N ARG A 90 -11.51 -9.19 11.86
CA ARG A 90 -12.59 -9.23 12.87
C ARG A 90 -13.24 -7.85 12.99
N LEU A 91 -14.57 -7.83 13.01
CA LEU A 91 -15.38 -6.63 13.11
C LEU A 91 -16.28 -6.71 14.34
N LEU A 92 -16.18 -5.73 15.23
CA LEU A 92 -17.15 -5.49 16.29
C LEU A 92 -18.29 -4.64 15.75
N LYS A 93 -19.48 -5.23 15.67
CA LYS A 93 -20.71 -4.57 15.21
C LYS A 93 -21.35 -3.74 16.33
N ALA A 94 -22.28 -2.86 15.95
CA ALA A 94 -23.03 -2.02 16.89
C ALA A 94 -23.86 -2.80 17.93
N ASN A 95 -24.27 -4.03 17.61
CA ASN A 95 -24.98 -4.92 18.54
C ASN A 95 -24.05 -5.67 19.52
N GLY A 96 -22.74 -5.39 19.50
CA GLY A 96 -21.73 -6.06 20.34
C GLY A 96 -21.22 -7.39 19.80
N GLU A 97 -21.77 -7.87 18.68
CA GLU A 97 -21.32 -9.12 18.05
C GLU A 97 -19.97 -8.93 17.36
N ILE A 98 -19.08 -9.91 17.51
CA ILE A 98 -17.81 -9.96 16.76
C ILE A 98 -17.94 -11.01 15.66
N VAL A 99 -17.83 -10.55 14.41
CA VAL A 99 -17.84 -11.41 13.22
C VAL A 99 -16.47 -11.45 12.56
N THR A 100 -16.13 -12.57 11.93
CA THR A 100 -14.97 -12.65 11.02
C THR A 100 -15.45 -12.43 9.61
N VAL A 101 -14.89 -11.42 8.93
CA VAL A 101 -15.24 -11.04 7.57
C VAL A 101 -14.09 -11.41 6.64
N LYS A 102 -14.39 -12.00 5.48
CA LYS A 102 -13.42 -12.44 4.46
C LYS A 102 -13.86 -11.98 3.06
N PRO A 103 -12.96 -11.98 2.06
CA PRO A 103 -13.35 -11.71 0.67
C PRO A 103 -14.53 -12.59 0.24
N GLY A 104 -15.52 -11.96 -0.40
CA GLY A 104 -16.76 -12.59 -0.83
C GLY A 104 -17.95 -12.37 0.12
N ASP A 105 -17.71 -11.96 1.37
CA ASP A 105 -18.79 -11.53 2.27
C ASP A 105 -19.23 -10.09 1.92
N ASP A 106 -20.52 -9.79 2.02
CA ASP A 106 -21.06 -8.44 1.73
C ASP A 106 -20.39 -7.35 2.57
N LEU A 107 -20.05 -7.66 3.82
CA LEU A 107 -19.38 -6.73 4.72
C LEU A 107 -17.94 -6.40 4.33
N PHE A 108 -17.29 -7.23 3.51
CA PHE A 108 -15.86 -7.08 3.22
C PHE A 108 -15.56 -5.76 2.49
N SER A 109 -16.27 -5.50 1.41
CA SER A 109 -16.15 -4.26 0.63
C SER A 109 -16.89 -3.08 1.24
N ALA A 110 -17.91 -3.32 2.08
CA ALA A 110 -18.61 -2.26 2.79
C ALA A 110 -17.75 -1.65 3.91
N VAL A 111 -17.02 -2.47 4.68
CA VAL A 111 -16.18 -2.01 5.80
C VAL A 111 -14.89 -1.37 5.29
N ILE A 112 -14.22 -2.00 4.31
CA ILE A 112 -12.97 -1.48 3.75
C ILE A 112 -13.28 -0.31 2.82
N GLY A 113 -12.90 0.90 3.20
CA GLY A 113 -13.35 2.13 2.54
C GLY A 113 -14.67 2.68 3.10
N GLY A 114 -15.26 2.02 4.10
CA GLY A 114 -16.50 2.45 4.77
C GLY A 114 -16.29 3.45 5.90
N TYR A 115 -15.06 3.92 6.13
CA TYR A 115 -14.73 4.94 7.14
C TYR A 115 -15.30 4.66 8.55
N GLY A 116 -15.32 3.39 8.96
CA GLY A 116 -15.78 2.95 10.29
C GLY A 116 -17.30 2.90 10.49
N LEU A 117 -18.11 3.16 9.46
CA LEU A 117 -19.58 3.21 9.57
C LEU A 117 -20.22 1.86 9.94
N PHE A 118 -19.56 0.75 9.64
CA PHE A 118 -20.10 -0.59 9.80
C PHE A 118 -19.61 -1.31 11.07
N GLY A 119 -18.76 -0.67 11.86
CA GLY A 119 -18.23 -1.21 13.12
C GLY A 119 -16.74 -0.94 13.31
N VAL A 120 -16.19 -1.50 14.38
CA VAL A 120 -14.78 -1.34 14.75
C VAL A 120 -13.99 -2.56 14.26
N ILE A 121 -13.04 -2.34 13.37
CA ILE A 121 -12.08 -3.38 12.98
C ILE A 121 -11.17 -3.66 14.18
N LEU A 122 -11.09 -4.91 14.62
CA LEU A 122 -10.28 -5.31 15.78
C LEU A 122 -8.87 -5.76 15.36
N ASP A 123 -8.79 -6.60 14.35
CA ASP A 123 -7.53 -7.08 13.76
C ASP A 123 -7.75 -7.51 12.31
N ALA A 124 -6.67 -7.59 11.55
CA ALA A 124 -6.67 -8.03 10.17
C ALA A 124 -5.56 -9.05 9.91
N ASP A 125 -5.87 -10.07 9.11
CA ASP A 125 -4.91 -10.98 8.50
C ASP A 125 -4.52 -10.44 7.12
N LEU A 126 -3.24 -10.15 6.94
CA LEU A 126 -2.67 -9.45 5.80
C LEU A 126 -1.66 -10.34 5.07
N SER A 127 -1.66 -10.23 3.75
CA SER A 127 -0.64 -10.84 2.90
C SER A 127 0.58 -9.93 2.77
N LEU A 128 1.76 -10.49 3.02
CA LEU A 128 3.07 -9.86 2.87
C LEU A 128 3.69 -10.20 1.52
N THR A 129 4.72 -9.44 1.15
CA THR A 129 5.56 -9.71 -0.03
C THR A 129 7.01 -9.95 0.39
N LYS A 130 7.85 -10.40 -0.55
CA LYS A 130 9.30 -10.36 -0.35
C LYS A 130 9.76 -8.91 -0.31
N ASP A 131 10.70 -8.61 0.58
CA ASP A 131 11.38 -7.33 0.57
C ASP A 131 12.28 -7.21 -0.67
N GLU A 132 12.22 -6.06 -1.35
CA GLU A 132 12.95 -5.78 -2.57
C GLU A 132 13.62 -4.40 -2.46
N LEU A 133 14.95 -4.36 -2.63
CA LEU A 133 15.68 -3.11 -2.74
C LEU A 133 15.42 -2.48 -4.11
N TYR A 134 15.13 -1.18 -4.12
CA TYR A 134 14.88 -0.44 -5.34
C TYR A 134 15.95 0.61 -5.65
N LYS A 135 16.19 0.82 -6.94
CA LYS A 135 16.93 1.96 -7.48
C LYS A 135 15.94 2.88 -8.20
N MET A 136 16.08 4.18 -7.96
CA MET A 136 15.34 5.21 -8.68
C MET A 136 16.13 5.66 -9.91
N GLU A 137 15.43 5.79 -11.04
CA GLU A 137 15.91 6.47 -12.24
C GLU A 137 14.97 7.65 -12.49
N THR A 138 15.54 8.80 -12.89
CA THR A 138 14.78 10.03 -13.13
C THR A 138 14.97 10.47 -14.57
N THR A 139 13.87 10.70 -15.28
CA THR A 139 13.86 11.18 -16.66
C THR A 139 13.13 12.53 -16.73
N SER A 140 13.69 13.50 -17.46
CA SER A 140 12.97 14.74 -17.78
C SER A 140 12.67 14.80 -19.27
N LEU A 141 11.42 15.06 -19.60
CA LEU A 141 10.88 15.14 -20.97
C LEU A 141 9.94 16.33 -21.08
N ASP A 142 9.61 16.73 -22.30
CA ASP A 142 8.63 17.79 -22.52
C ASP A 142 7.21 17.28 -22.25
N TYR A 143 6.26 18.16 -21.93
CA TYR A 143 4.99 17.73 -21.34
C TYR A 143 4.15 16.83 -22.26
N ASP A 144 4.22 17.10 -23.56
CA ASP A 144 3.50 16.44 -24.65
C ASP A 144 4.08 15.06 -25.00
N GLU A 145 5.35 14.80 -24.65
CA GLU A 145 6.00 13.50 -24.85
C GLU A 145 5.61 12.46 -23.78
N TYR A 146 4.97 12.88 -22.68
CA TYR A 146 4.73 12.03 -21.52
C TYR A 146 3.86 10.81 -21.81
N THR A 147 2.76 11.01 -22.53
CA THR A 147 1.84 9.91 -22.83
C THR A 147 2.56 8.82 -23.62
N ASP A 148 3.33 9.21 -24.62
CA ASP A 148 4.14 8.32 -25.45
C ASP A 148 5.18 7.58 -24.63
N TYR A 149 5.90 8.30 -23.77
CA TYR A 149 6.89 7.72 -22.87
C TYR A 149 6.26 6.67 -21.95
N PHE A 150 5.12 6.99 -21.31
CA PHE A 150 4.44 6.10 -20.38
C PHE A 150 3.99 4.80 -21.05
N GLN A 151 3.40 4.88 -22.26
CA GLN A 151 2.96 3.68 -22.98
C GLN A 151 4.15 2.79 -23.39
N LYS A 152 5.24 3.40 -23.89
CA LYS A 152 6.41 2.68 -24.41
C LYS A 152 7.31 2.09 -23.31
N HIS A 153 7.51 2.81 -22.22
CA HIS A 153 8.56 2.49 -21.23
C HIS A 153 8.03 2.03 -19.87
N VAL A 154 6.79 2.37 -19.50
CA VAL A 154 6.24 2.13 -18.16
C VAL A 154 5.14 1.08 -18.16
N LYS A 155 4.03 1.32 -18.88
CA LYS A 155 2.77 0.55 -18.76
C LYS A 155 2.94 -0.97 -18.89
N HIS A 156 3.83 -1.42 -19.78
CA HIS A 156 4.06 -2.85 -20.05
C HIS A 156 5.40 -3.36 -19.51
N ASN A 157 6.15 -2.51 -18.83
CA ASN A 157 7.46 -2.86 -18.30
C ASN A 157 7.34 -3.47 -16.90
N LYS A 158 7.39 -4.81 -16.84
CA LYS A 158 7.29 -5.57 -15.59
C LYS A 158 8.44 -5.32 -14.60
N GLU A 159 9.51 -4.64 -15.02
CA GLU A 159 10.61 -4.24 -14.13
C GLU A 159 10.30 -2.94 -13.39
N VAL A 160 9.39 -2.11 -13.88
CA VAL A 160 8.95 -0.90 -13.17
C VAL A 160 8.05 -1.32 -12.01
N ARG A 161 8.44 -0.90 -10.80
CA ARG A 161 7.71 -1.17 -9.55
C ARG A 161 6.80 0.00 -9.21
N MET A 162 7.32 1.21 -9.34
CA MET A 162 6.57 2.44 -9.10
C MET A 162 6.93 3.47 -10.17
N HIS A 163 5.96 4.31 -10.51
CA HIS A 163 6.11 5.42 -11.45
C HIS A 163 5.49 6.68 -10.85
N LEU A 164 6.15 7.83 -11.01
CA LEU A 164 5.58 9.13 -10.68
C LEU A 164 6.04 10.16 -11.70
N ALA A 165 5.09 10.75 -12.41
CA ALA A 165 5.33 11.90 -13.25
C ALA A 165 4.83 13.18 -12.56
N ARG A 166 5.66 14.23 -12.61
CA ARG A 166 5.34 15.54 -12.07
C ARG A 166 5.60 16.60 -13.12
N ILE A 167 4.59 17.40 -13.40
CA ILE A 167 4.72 18.55 -14.28
C ILE A 167 5.52 19.65 -13.55
N SER A 168 6.45 20.28 -14.27
CA SER A 168 7.27 21.39 -13.79
C SER A 168 6.41 22.59 -13.41
N THR A 169 6.59 23.09 -12.19
CA THR A 169 5.97 24.32 -11.68
C THR A 169 6.95 25.50 -11.61
N LYS A 170 8.12 25.38 -12.25
CA LYS A 170 9.13 26.46 -12.27
C LYS A 170 8.60 27.66 -13.06
N LYS A 171 8.70 28.86 -12.49
CA LYS A 171 8.16 30.12 -13.07
C LYS A 171 8.57 30.37 -14.53
N ASN A 172 9.78 30.00 -14.91
CA ASN A 172 10.33 30.24 -16.25
C ASN A 172 10.13 29.06 -17.24
N LYS A 173 9.55 27.95 -16.79
CA LYS A 173 9.25 26.72 -17.55
C LYS A 173 8.01 26.05 -16.96
N LEU A 174 6.96 26.85 -16.80
CA LEU A 174 5.74 26.45 -16.11
C LEU A 174 4.93 25.57 -17.04
N PHE A 175 4.67 24.33 -16.62
CA PHE A 175 3.94 23.32 -17.38
C PHE A 175 4.61 22.81 -18.67
N GLU A 176 5.83 23.23 -18.97
CA GLU A 176 6.53 22.83 -20.21
C GLU A 176 7.17 21.44 -20.13
N ARG A 177 7.52 20.96 -18.93
CA ARG A 177 8.27 19.72 -18.74
C ARG A 177 7.64 18.79 -17.74
N ASN A 178 7.83 17.49 -17.94
CA ASN A 178 7.62 16.46 -16.94
C ASN A 178 8.96 16.00 -16.35
N VAL A 179 8.93 15.67 -15.06
CA VAL A 179 9.97 14.90 -14.37
C VAL A 179 9.33 13.60 -13.93
N CYS A 180 9.82 12.48 -14.48
CA CYS A 180 9.36 11.15 -14.17
C CYS A 180 10.40 10.44 -13.30
N ASP A 181 9.94 9.78 -12.23
CA ASP A 181 10.75 8.91 -11.40
C ASP A 181 10.20 7.49 -11.46
N GLU A 182 11.04 6.56 -11.89
CA GLU A 182 10.75 5.14 -11.94
C GLU A 182 11.60 4.38 -10.92
N LEU A 183 10.97 3.50 -10.15
CA LEU A 183 11.69 2.58 -9.26
C LEU A 183 11.76 1.18 -9.86
N PHE A 184 12.95 0.60 -9.82
CA PHE A 184 13.25 -0.73 -10.34
C PHE A 184 13.96 -1.57 -9.28
N PRO A 185 13.85 -2.92 -9.32
CA PRO A 185 14.69 -3.78 -8.51
C PRO A 185 16.18 -3.46 -8.71
N LEU A 186 16.92 -3.28 -7.62
CA LEU A 186 18.35 -2.99 -7.64
C LEU A 186 19.13 -4.14 -8.30
N PHE A 187 18.73 -5.38 -8.01
CA PHE A 187 19.29 -6.58 -8.60
C PHE A 187 18.41 -7.04 -9.76
N ARG A 188 18.59 -6.45 -10.94
CA ARG A 188 17.95 -6.95 -12.17
C ARG A 188 18.62 -8.25 -12.61
N SER A 189 17.82 -9.25 -13.00
CA SER A 189 18.34 -10.37 -13.77
C SER A 189 18.95 -9.79 -15.05
N LYS A 190 20.26 -9.98 -15.26
CA LYS A 190 20.90 -9.59 -16.53
C LYS A 190 20.13 -10.31 -17.64
N LYS A 191 19.40 -9.56 -18.48
CA LYS A 191 18.97 -10.09 -19.78
C LYS A 191 20.22 -10.68 -20.43
N LYS A 192 20.20 -11.96 -20.79
CA LYS A 192 21.23 -12.55 -21.67
C LYS A 192 21.30 -11.65 -22.89
N THR A 193 22.32 -10.82 -22.98
CA THR A 193 22.73 -10.20 -24.23
C THR A 193 23.15 -11.37 -25.13
N ASN A 194 22.26 -11.77 -26.03
CA ASN A 194 22.64 -12.59 -27.16
C ASN A 194 23.67 -11.78 -27.94
N HIS A 195 24.95 -12.08 -27.71
CA HIS A 195 26.00 -11.70 -28.63
C HIS A 195 25.68 -12.38 -29.96
N ILE A 196 25.16 -11.60 -30.90
CA ILE A 196 25.22 -11.91 -32.32
C ILE A 196 26.73 -11.95 -32.64
N LYS A 197 27.27 -13.16 -32.79
CA LYS A 197 28.58 -13.35 -33.40
C LYS A 197 28.43 -13.06 -34.89
N SER A 198 29.20 -12.08 -35.36
CA SER A 198 29.60 -11.92 -36.78
C SER A 198 30.42 -13.11 -37.24
#